data_AF-A0A831X130-F1
#
_entry.id   AF-A0A831X130-F1
#
_cell.length_a   1.000
_cell.length_b   1.000
_cell.length_c   1.000
_cell.angle_alpha   90.00
_cell.angle_beta   90.00
_cell.angle_gamma   90.00
#
_symmetry.space_group_name_H-M   'P 1'
#
loop_
_entity.id
_entity.type
_entity.pdbx_description
1 polymer ?
#
loop_
_entity_poly.entity_id
_entity_poly.type
_entity_poly.pdbx_seq_one_letter_code
_entity_poly.pdbx_strand_id
1 'polypeptide(L)'
;MEKLTIYLAGDSTMADYPPESYPMQGWGNKLHLFIPDSVRVVNKAVCGRSSKSFIEEGRLEEILNIIKPGDYLFIQFGHNDSKEDAERHTNPWSTYHQYLRQYIDGARAKGAYPVLISPLCRRHYDIDGLLINTHGDYPRSMEALAVQEQVPFIDLCGRSAVAFKEMGDVKSREWLTWLLPGESPNIPEGLEDNTHLNERGAEAVAQMVADAIDKLNLNIG
;
A
#
# COMPACT_ATOMS: atom_id res chain seq x y z
N MET A 1 3.03 17.90 -23.58
CA MET A 1 3.78 16.69 -23.20
C MET A 1 2.82 15.78 -22.46
N GLU A 2 2.90 14.48 -22.70
CA GLU A 2 2.07 13.53 -21.95
C GLU A 2 2.53 13.54 -20.48
N LYS A 3 1.58 13.59 -19.53
CA LYS A 3 1.89 13.65 -18.11
C LYS A 3 2.48 12.30 -17.67
N LEU A 4 3.58 12.35 -16.91
CA LEU A 4 4.08 11.18 -16.19
C LEU A 4 2.95 10.55 -15.38
N THR A 5 2.79 9.23 -15.45
CA THR A 5 1.79 8.51 -14.67
C THR A 5 2.42 7.60 -13.62
N ILE A 6 1.92 7.64 -12.40
CA ILE A 6 2.17 6.65 -11.35
C ILE A 6 0.97 5.70 -11.30
N TYR A 7 1.22 4.42 -11.57
CA TYR A 7 0.24 3.34 -11.39
C TYR A 7 0.43 2.70 -10.03
N LEU A 8 -0.66 2.55 -9.27
CA LEU A 8 -0.64 1.94 -7.94
C LEU A 8 -1.22 0.52 -8.00
N ALA A 9 -0.43 -0.49 -7.63
CA ALA A 9 -0.86 -1.87 -7.49
C ALA A 9 -0.74 -2.28 -6.01
N GLY A 10 -1.88 -2.62 -5.40
CA GLY A 10 -1.89 -2.98 -3.99
C GLY A 10 -3.24 -3.49 -3.48
N ASP A 11 -3.35 -3.50 -2.15
CA ASP A 11 -4.48 -4.06 -1.39
C ASP A 11 -5.46 -2.97 -0.88
N SER A 12 -6.30 -3.33 0.10
CA SER A 12 -7.31 -2.46 0.69
C SER A 12 -6.73 -1.20 1.34
N THR A 13 -5.51 -1.22 1.85
CA THR A 13 -4.91 -0.02 2.46
C THR A 13 -4.56 1.05 1.43
N MET A 14 -4.49 0.69 0.15
CA MET A 14 -4.17 1.57 -0.98
C MET A 14 -5.38 1.86 -1.87
N ALA A 15 -6.34 0.94 -1.95
CA ALA A 15 -7.49 0.97 -2.88
C ALA A 15 -8.44 2.16 -2.70
N ASP A 16 -9.13 2.50 -3.79
CA ASP A 16 -10.27 3.40 -3.74
C ASP A 16 -11.48 2.67 -3.12
N TYR A 17 -12.28 3.40 -2.34
CA TYR A 17 -13.48 2.87 -1.70
C TYR A 17 -14.74 3.53 -2.25
N PRO A 18 -15.83 2.77 -2.44
CA PRO A 18 -17.09 3.35 -2.87
C PRO A 18 -17.80 4.05 -1.69
N PRO A 19 -18.76 4.95 -1.96
CA PRO A 19 -19.42 5.76 -0.93
C PRO A 19 -20.06 4.95 0.21
N GLU A 20 -20.55 3.74 -0.07
CA GLU A 20 -21.13 2.82 0.92
C GLU A 20 -20.11 2.27 1.92
N SER A 21 -18.81 2.37 1.64
CA SER A 21 -17.74 1.98 2.59
C SER A 21 -17.23 3.16 3.43
N TYR A 22 -17.74 4.38 3.21
CA TYR A 22 -17.33 5.55 3.98
C TYR A 22 -17.56 5.32 5.49
N PRO A 23 -16.59 5.64 6.36
CA PRO A 23 -15.42 6.49 6.14
C PRO A 23 -14.13 5.77 5.73
N MET A 24 -14.17 4.48 5.39
CA MET A 24 -12.97 3.74 4.99
C MET A 24 -12.35 4.32 3.71
N GLN A 25 -11.03 4.48 3.69
CA GLN A 25 -10.25 5.03 2.59
C GLN A 25 -8.93 4.29 2.44
N GLY A 26 -8.43 4.18 1.20
CA GLY A 26 -7.05 3.80 0.94
C GLY A 26 -6.19 5.03 0.67
N TRP A 27 -4.91 4.97 1.04
CA TRP A 27 -4.00 6.10 0.86
C TRP A 27 -3.74 6.44 -0.61
N GLY A 28 -3.87 5.47 -1.51
CA GLY A 28 -3.66 5.67 -2.95
C GLY A 28 -4.61 6.71 -3.54
N ASN A 29 -5.84 6.81 -3.01
CA ASN A 29 -6.82 7.83 -3.38
C ASN A 29 -6.36 9.25 -3.02
N LYS A 30 -5.42 9.40 -2.07
CA LYS A 30 -4.97 10.69 -1.52
C LYS A 30 -3.59 11.12 -2.03
N LEU A 31 -2.82 10.23 -2.67
CA LEU A 31 -1.46 10.53 -3.13
C LEU A 31 -1.37 11.77 -4.03
N HIS A 32 -2.37 11.98 -4.89
CA HIS A 32 -2.41 13.13 -5.81
C HIS A 32 -2.40 14.50 -5.11
N LEU A 33 -2.75 14.57 -3.81
CA LEU A 33 -2.72 15.80 -3.02
C LEU A 33 -1.29 16.23 -2.63
N PHE A 34 -0.33 15.31 -2.70
CA PHE A 34 1.02 15.47 -2.14
C PHE A 34 2.13 15.34 -3.18
N ILE A 35 1.77 15.26 -4.47
CA ILE A 35 2.71 15.19 -5.58
C ILE A 35 2.40 16.31 -6.60
N PRO A 36 3.34 16.67 -7.50
CA PRO A 36 3.10 17.74 -8.45
C PRO A 36 1.89 17.50 -9.36
N ASP A 37 1.10 18.54 -9.66
CA ASP A 37 -0.06 18.49 -10.58
C ASP A 37 0.29 18.01 -12.01
N SER A 38 1.57 18.05 -12.38
CA SER A 38 2.10 17.51 -13.64
C SER A 38 2.12 15.98 -13.67
N VAL A 39 1.96 15.31 -12.53
CA VAL A 39 1.93 13.85 -12.40
C VAL A 39 0.49 13.37 -12.29
N ARG A 40 0.16 12.31 -13.02
CA ARG A 40 -1.14 11.64 -12.90
C ARG A 40 -1.00 10.41 -12.00
N VAL A 41 -1.91 10.24 -11.05
CA VAL A 41 -2.04 8.99 -10.28
C VAL A 41 -3.17 8.14 -10.87
N VAL A 42 -2.89 6.87 -11.13
CA VAL A 42 -3.90 5.88 -11.52
C VAL A 42 -3.90 4.78 -10.48
N ASN A 43 -4.89 4.81 -9.58
CA ASN A 43 -5.05 3.79 -8.56
C ASN A 43 -5.69 2.54 -9.14
N LYS A 44 -4.97 1.42 -9.12
CA LYS A 44 -5.45 0.09 -9.54
C LYS A 44 -5.44 -0.91 -8.40
N ALA A 45 -5.20 -0.46 -7.17
CA ALA A 45 -5.26 -1.30 -5.99
C ALA A 45 -6.69 -1.78 -5.71
N VAL A 46 -6.81 -2.98 -5.14
CA VAL A 46 -8.11 -3.62 -4.92
C VAL A 46 -8.14 -4.33 -3.58
N CYS A 47 -9.21 -4.10 -2.83
CA CYS A 47 -9.42 -4.70 -1.52
C CYS A 47 -9.28 -6.22 -1.54
N GLY A 48 -8.59 -6.75 -0.53
CA GLY A 48 -8.43 -8.19 -0.30
C GLY A 48 -7.40 -8.90 -1.18
N ARG A 49 -6.72 -8.21 -2.10
CA ARG A 49 -5.74 -8.83 -3.01
C ARG A 49 -4.37 -8.99 -2.36
N SER A 50 -3.69 -10.06 -2.75
CA SER A 50 -2.29 -10.35 -2.45
C SER A 50 -1.43 -10.10 -3.70
N SER A 51 -0.11 -10.19 -3.56
CA SER A 51 0.80 -10.12 -4.72
C SER A 51 0.48 -11.21 -5.77
N LYS A 52 0.00 -12.37 -5.30
CA LYS A 52 -0.44 -13.51 -6.11
C LYS A 52 -1.78 -13.26 -6.78
N SER A 53 -2.83 -13.07 -5.98
CA SER A 53 -4.20 -13.04 -6.50
C SER A 53 -4.45 -11.86 -7.43
N PHE A 54 -3.74 -10.74 -7.23
CA PHE A 54 -3.79 -9.60 -8.15
C PHE A 54 -3.28 -9.95 -9.56
N ILE A 55 -2.25 -10.79 -9.67
CA ILE A 55 -1.77 -11.31 -10.96
C ILE A 55 -2.76 -12.33 -11.53
N GLU A 56 -3.20 -13.30 -10.72
CA GLU A 56 -4.09 -14.37 -11.18
C GLU A 56 -5.44 -13.85 -11.68
N GLU A 57 -5.90 -12.72 -11.16
CA GLU A 57 -7.09 -12.00 -11.62
C GLU A 57 -6.85 -11.11 -12.86
N GLY A 58 -5.63 -11.08 -13.43
CA GLY A 58 -5.30 -10.30 -14.62
C GLY A 58 -5.12 -8.79 -14.39
N ARG A 59 -5.06 -8.33 -13.13
CA ARG A 59 -5.02 -6.89 -12.81
C ARG A 59 -3.66 -6.27 -13.11
N LEU A 60 -2.58 -7.02 -12.93
CA LEU A 60 -1.26 -6.57 -13.39
C LEU A 60 -1.27 -6.36 -14.90
N GLU A 61 -1.87 -7.28 -15.65
CA GLU A 61 -1.96 -7.20 -17.11
C GLU A 61 -2.75 -5.95 -17.56
N GLU A 62 -3.81 -5.55 -16.85
CA GLU A 62 -4.50 -4.29 -17.13
C GLU A 62 -3.57 -3.07 -17.04
N ILE A 63 -2.68 -3.03 -16.04
CA ILE A 63 -1.70 -1.95 -15.88
C ILE A 63 -0.67 -2.02 -17.01
N LEU A 64 -0.09 -3.21 -17.25
CA LEU A 64 0.96 -3.41 -18.24
C LEU A 64 0.51 -3.12 -19.68
N ASN A 65 -0.80 -3.17 -19.95
CA ASN A 65 -1.37 -2.82 -21.24
C ASN A 65 -1.44 -1.31 -21.51
N ILE A 66 -1.40 -0.48 -20.47
CA ILE A 66 -1.57 0.98 -20.60
C ILE A 66 -0.37 1.79 -20.09
N ILE A 67 0.50 1.20 -19.28
CA ILE A 67 1.71 1.84 -18.77
C ILE A 67 2.70 2.11 -19.92
N LYS A 68 3.36 3.27 -19.87
CA LYS A 68 4.25 3.75 -20.92
C LYS A 68 5.70 3.87 -20.44
N PRO A 69 6.67 3.94 -21.37
CA PRO A 69 8.04 4.24 -21.01
C PRO A 69 8.14 5.55 -20.22
N GLY A 70 8.85 5.51 -19.10
CA GLY A 70 9.00 6.64 -18.18
C GLY A 70 7.99 6.69 -17.03
N ASP A 71 6.85 6.00 -17.12
CA ASP A 71 5.87 5.90 -16.02
C ASP A 71 6.43 5.11 -14.84
N TYR A 72 5.75 5.17 -13.70
CA TYR A 72 6.09 4.37 -12.51
C TYR A 72 5.01 3.33 -12.20
N LEU A 73 5.45 2.18 -11.68
CA LEU A 73 4.59 1.16 -11.07
C LEU A 73 4.95 1.00 -9.59
N PHE A 74 4.09 1.50 -8.71
CA PHE A 74 4.24 1.39 -7.26
C PHE A 74 3.52 0.13 -6.78
N ILE A 75 4.22 -0.74 -6.06
CA ILE A 75 3.77 -2.10 -5.74
C ILE A 75 3.77 -2.26 -4.23
N GLN A 76 2.58 -2.44 -3.63
CA GLN A 76 2.41 -2.61 -2.19
C GLN A 76 1.52 -3.81 -1.85
N PHE A 77 2.13 -4.88 -1.35
CA PHE A 77 1.43 -6.10 -0.93
C PHE A 77 2.03 -6.66 0.36
N GLY A 78 1.39 -7.66 0.95
CA GLY A 78 1.84 -8.30 2.19
C GLY A 78 0.73 -8.54 3.21
N HIS A 79 -0.32 -7.71 3.24
CA HIS A 79 -1.45 -7.92 4.18
C HIS A 79 -2.19 -9.22 3.94
N ASN A 80 -2.44 -9.53 2.67
CA ASN A 80 -3.24 -10.67 2.25
C ASN A 80 -2.39 -11.87 1.85
N ASP A 81 -1.12 -11.63 1.49
CA ASP A 81 -0.13 -12.68 1.29
C ASP A 81 0.08 -13.55 2.53
N SER A 82 -0.05 -12.95 3.72
CA SER A 82 0.05 -13.65 5.01
C SER A 82 -1.20 -14.44 5.39
N LYS A 83 -2.24 -14.51 4.55
CA LYS A 83 -3.45 -15.29 4.82
C LYS A 83 -3.19 -16.76 4.50
N GLU A 84 -3.89 -17.65 5.20
CA GLU A 84 -3.70 -19.11 5.05
C GLU A 84 -4.44 -19.71 3.85
N ASP A 85 -5.33 -18.95 3.21
CA ASP A 85 -6.06 -19.45 2.04
C ASP A 85 -5.16 -19.56 0.81
N ALA A 86 -5.34 -20.64 0.06
CA ALA A 86 -4.50 -20.96 -1.10
C ALA A 86 -4.56 -19.90 -2.20
N GLU A 87 -5.65 -19.13 -2.31
CA GLU A 87 -5.84 -18.09 -3.31
C GLU A 87 -4.86 -16.93 -3.10
N ARG A 88 -4.66 -16.50 -1.85
CA ARG A 88 -3.86 -15.31 -1.52
C ARG A 88 -2.49 -15.62 -0.94
N HIS A 89 -2.32 -16.78 -0.31
CA HIS A 89 -1.12 -17.11 0.42
C HIS A 89 0.13 -17.09 -0.47
N THR A 90 1.19 -16.45 0.02
CA THR A 90 2.55 -16.64 -0.49
C THR A 90 3.52 -16.93 0.66
N ASN A 91 4.77 -17.24 0.35
CA ASN A 91 5.83 -17.42 1.34
C ASN A 91 6.83 -16.28 1.18
N PRO A 92 7.14 -15.51 2.26
CA PRO A 92 7.89 -14.25 2.17
C PRO A 92 9.21 -14.34 1.40
N TRP A 93 9.97 -15.42 1.60
CA TRP A 93 11.31 -15.62 1.04
C TRP A 93 11.33 -16.46 -0.25
N SER A 94 10.16 -16.85 -0.78
CA SER A 94 10.08 -17.69 -1.98
C SER A 94 8.99 -17.21 -2.94
N THR A 95 7.75 -17.72 -2.83
CA THR A 95 6.69 -17.42 -3.80
C THR A 95 6.32 -15.95 -3.81
N TYR A 96 6.42 -15.24 -2.68
CA TYR A 96 6.22 -13.80 -2.64
C TYR A 96 7.21 -13.06 -3.56
N HIS A 97 8.50 -13.42 -3.51
CA HIS A 97 9.51 -12.86 -4.42
C HIS A 97 9.22 -13.24 -5.88
N GLN A 98 8.77 -14.47 -6.13
CA GLN A 98 8.41 -14.91 -7.49
C GLN A 98 7.28 -14.07 -8.08
N TYR A 99 6.26 -13.74 -7.29
CA TYR A 99 5.18 -12.85 -7.75
C TYR A 99 5.65 -11.41 -7.88
N LEU A 100 6.35 -10.85 -6.89
CA LEU A 100 6.86 -9.47 -6.97
C LEU A 100 7.77 -9.22 -8.17
N ARG A 101 8.60 -10.20 -8.56
CA ARG A 101 9.43 -10.09 -9.78
C ARG A 101 8.60 -9.92 -11.04
N GLN A 102 7.42 -10.52 -11.14
CA GLN A 102 6.57 -10.34 -12.32
C GLN A 102 6.10 -8.87 -12.48
N TYR A 103 5.85 -8.16 -11.38
CA TYR A 103 5.56 -6.73 -11.43
C TYR A 103 6.78 -5.91 -11.88
N ILE A 104 7.95 -6.22 -11.31
CA ILE A 104 9.22 -5.55 -11.60
C ILE A 104 9.60 -5.73 -13.07
N ASP A 105 9.60 -6.98 -13.54
CA ASP A 105 9.97 -7.36 -14.89
C ASP A 105 8.95 -6.85 -15.90
N GLY A 106 7.66 -6.91 -15.57
CA GLY A 106 6.59 -6.35 -16.39
C GLY A 106 6.72 -4.85 -16.60
N ALA A 107 6.97 -4.08 -15.53
CA ALA A 107 7.21 -2.64 -15.64
C ALA A 107 8.44 -2.33 -16.49
N ARG A 108 9.57 -3.01 -16.23
CA ARG A 108 10.82 -2.85 -16.98
C ARG A 108 10.65 -3.15 -18.46
N ALA A 109 9.93 -4.23 -18.80
CA ALA A 109 9.66 -4.61 -20.18
C ALA A 109 8.85 -3.55 -20.94
N LYS A 110 8.09 -2.70 -20.23
CA LYS A 110 7.34 -1.56 -20.78
C LYS A 110 8.13 -0.24 -20.73
N GLY A 111 9.38 -0.27 -20.26
CA GLY A 111 10.21 0.93 -20.06
C GLY A 111 9.78 1.78 -18.87
N ALA A 112 8.95 1.26 -17.97
CA ALA A 112 8.48 1.91 -16.75
C ALA A 112 9.37 1.55 -15.55
N TYR A 113 9.30 2.37 -14.50
CA TYR A 113 10.10 2.25 -13.30
C TYR A 113 9.30 1.59 -12.16
N PRO A 114 9.64 0.35 -11.75
CA PRO A 114 9.01 -0.26 -10.58
C PRO A 114 9.52 0.40 -9.28
N VAL A 115 8.66 0.43 -8.26
CA VAL A 115 8.99 0.84 -6.89
C VAL A 115 8.29 -0.12 -5.94
N LEU A 116 9.03 -0.72 -5.01
CA LEU A 116 8.46 -1.59 -3.98
C LEU A 116 8.14 -0.77 -2.73
N ILE A 117 6.97 -1.00 -2.15
CA ILE A 117 6.50 -0.34 -0.93
C ILE A 117 6.06 -1.44 0.04
N SER A 118 6.69 -1.49 1.23
CA SER A 118 6.26 -2.46 2.25
C SER A 118 4.80 -2.23 2.67
N PRO A 119 4.07 -3.26 3.13
CA PRO A 119 2.69 -3.07 3.55
C PRO A 119 2.62 -2.07 4.71
N LEU A 120 1.58 -1.25 4.75
CA LEU A 120 1.29 -0.41 5.91
C LEU A 120 1.28 -1.26 7.20
N CYS A 121 1.97 -0.81 8.25
CA CYS A 121 1.93 -1.51 9.54
C CYS A 121 0.49 -1.58 10.09
N ARG A 122 0.08 -2.73 10.64
CA ARG A 122 -1.21 -2.82 11.36
C ARG A 122 -1.05 -2.28 12.77
N ARG A 123 -2.07 -1.58 13.26
CA ARG A 123 -2.08 -1.00 14.59
C ARG A 123 -2.48 -2.03 15.65
N HIS A 124 -1.54 -2.89 16.04
CA HIS A 124 -1.71 -3.83 17.15
C HIS A 124 -0.62 -3.60 18.20
N TYR A 125 -1.02 -3.33 19.43
CA TYR A 125 -0.11 -3.13 20.55
C TYR A 125 -0.10 -4.37 21.46
N ASP A 126 1.06 -4.70 22.02
CA ASP A 126 1.17 -5.66 23.12
C ASP A 126 0.77 -5.02 24.46
N ILE A 127 0.87 -5.80 25.54
CA ILE A 127 0.52 -5.37 26.90
C ILE A 127 1.39 -4.20 27.40
N ASP A 128 2.59 -4.03 26.82
CA ASP A 128 3.55 -2.98 27.17
C ASP A 128 3.38 -1.74 26.26
N GLY A 129 2.41 -1.75 25.35
CA GLY A 129 2.12 -0.65 24.43
C GLY A 129 3.08 -0.57 23.23
N LEU A 130 3.80 -1.66 22.92
CA LEU A 130 4.68 -1.75 21.75
C LEU A 130 3.93 -2.36 20.56
N LEU A 131 4.21 -1.86 19.35
CA LEU A 131 3.61 -2.41 18.15
C LEU A 131 4.10 -3.83 17.85
N ILE A 132 3.15 -4.72 17.63
CA ILE A 132 3.37 -6.11 17.26
C ILE A 132 3.59 -6.19 15.75
N ASN A 133 4.65 -6.87 15.33
CA ASN A 133 4.83 -7.21 13.92
C ASN A 133 3.81 -8.27 13.49
N THR A 134 2.74 -7.83 12.83
CA THR A 134 1.70 -8.73 12.30
C THR A 134 1.92 -9.21 10.87
N HIS A 135 2.96 -8.70 10.20
CA HIS A 135 3.31 -9.05 8.82
C HIS A 135 4.50 -10.01 8.76
N GLY A 136 5.04 -10.45 9.90
CA GLY A 136 6.18 -11.37 9.94
C GLY A 136 7.36 -10.86 9.10
N ASP A 137 7.88 -11.72 8.23
CA ASP A 137 9.03 -11.41 7.39
C ASP A 137 8.71 -10.63 6.11
N TYR A 138 7.43 -10.41 5.75
CA TYR A 138 7.06 -9.80 4.46
C TYR A 138 7.72 -8.45 4.18
N PRO A 139 7.74 -7.46 5.10
CA PRO A 139 8.40 -6.18 4.85
C PRO A 139 9.91 -6.35 4.62
N ARG A 140 10.55 -7.19 5.44
CA ARG A 140 12.00 -7.44 5.37
C ARG A 140 12.39 -8.22 4.12
N SER A 141 11.56 -9.18 3.70
CA SER A 141 11.82 -9.96 2.50
C SER A 141 11.65 -9.08 1.25
N MET A 142 10.62 -8.23 1.21
CA MET A 142 10.45 -7.24 0.14
C MET A 142 11.63 -6.27 0.04
N GLU A 143 12.14 -5.76 1.17
CA GLU A 143 13.34 -4.92 1.19
C GLU A 143 14.55 -5.65 0.60
N ALA A 144 14.77 -6.90 1.02
CA ALA A 144 15.86 -7.72 0.50
C ALA A 144 15.72 -7.96 -1.02
N LEU A 145 14.50 -8.17 -1.52
CA LEU A 145 14.23 -8.26 -2.95
C LEU A 145 14.51 -6.94 -3.65
N ALA A 146 14.11 -5.81 -3.08
CA ALA A 146 14.36 -4.49 -3.67
C ALA A 146 15.86 -4.23 -3.85
N VAL A 147 16.68 -4.59 -2.85
CA VAL A 147 18.15 -4.52 -2.94
C VAL A 147 18.68 -5.46 -4.03
N GLN A 148 18.22 -6.72 -4.05
CA GLN A 148 18.65 -7.71 -5.04
C GLN A 148 18.33 -7.26 -6.47
N GLU A 149 17.12 -6.74 -6.69
CA GLU A 149 16.64 -6.32 -7.99
C GLU A 149 17.07 -4.89 -8.33
N GLN A 150 17.71 -4.15 -7.43
CA GLN A 150 18.08 -2.75 -7.62
C GLN A 150 16.86 -1.87 -7.96
N VAL A 151 15.79 -2.04 -7.18
CA VAL A 151 14.53 -1.29 -7.29
C VAL A 151 14.41 -0.38 -6.07
N PRO A 152 13.95 0.88 -6.22
CA PRO A 152 13.69 1.74 -5.07
C PRO A 152 12.70 1.10 -4.09
N PHE A 153 12.97 1.27 -2.80
CA PHE A 153 12.15 0.72 -1.73
C PHE A 153 11.66 1.82 -0.79
N ILE A 154 10.35 1.87 -0.56
CA ILE A 154 9.72 2.71 0.44
C ILE A 154 9.34 1.84 1.64
N ASP A 155 10.05 2.02 2.75
CA ASP A 155 9.71 1.38 4.02
C ASP A 155 8.48 2.03 4.68
N LEU A 156 7.30 1.77 4.13
CA LEU A 156 6.05 2.28 4.68
C LEU A 156 5.70 1.60 6.01
N CYS A 157 6.00 0.31 6.17
CA CYS A 157 5.77 -0.42 7.42
C CYS A 157 6.53 0.24 8.58
N GLY A 158 7.84 0.49 8.43
CA GLY A 158 8.64 1.14 9.47
C GLY A 158 8.19 2.57 9.74
N ARG A 159 7.89 3.35 8.69
CA ARG A 159 7.40 4.74 8.83
C ARG A 159 6.08 4.84 9.58
N SER A 160 5.10 4.01 9.22
CA SER A 160 3.81 4.02 9.89
C SER A 160 3.89 3.44 11.30
N ALA A 161 4.77 2.46 11.54
CA ALA A 161 5.03 1.95 12.89
C ALA A 161 5.60 3.03 13.81
N VAL A 162 6.55 3.85 13.33
CA VAL A 162 7.07 5.00 14.09
C VAL A 162 5.94 5.99 14.42
N ALA A 163 5.12 6.35 13.43
CA ALA A 163 4.01 7.29 13.65
C ALA A 163 2.97 6.75 14.65
N PHE A 164 2.58 5.48 14.54
CA PHE A 164 1.68 4.85 15.49
C PHE A 164 2.27 4.81 16.90
N LYS A 165 3.55 4.47 17.05
CA LYS A 165 4.24 4.50 18.33
C LYS A 165 4.25 5.90 18.95
N GLU A 166 4.52 6.94 18.17
CA GLU A 166 4.54 8.33 18.65
C GLU A 166 3.15 8.85 19.03
N MET A 167 2.11 8.45 18.29
CA MET A 167 0.72 8.78 18.64
C MET A 167 0.22 8.02 19.87
N GLY A 168 0.70 6.80 20.08
CA GLY A 168 0.19 5.88 21.09
C GLY A 168 -1.20 5.34 20.75
N ASP A 169 -1.70 4.44 21.61
CA ASP A 169 -2.96 3.69 21.40
C ASP A 169 -4.14 4.60 21.03
N VAL A 170 -4.47 5.57 21.87
CA VAL A 170 -5.73 6.34 21.74
C VAL A 170 -5.69 7.24 20.50
N LYS A 171 -4.65 8.04 20.33
CA LYS A 171 -4.57 9.01 19.22
C LYS A 171 -4.41 8.32 17.86
N SER A 172 -3.73 7.18 17.80
CA SER A 172 -3.58 6.43 16.54
C SER A 172 -4.90 5.91 15.96
N ARG A 173 -5.96 5.78 16.79
CA ARG A 173 -7.31 5.41 16.31
C ARG A 173 -7.90 6.47 15.36
N GLU A 174 -7.48 7.73 15.48
CA GLU A 174 -7.95 8.82 14.61
C GLU A 174 -7.58 8.63 13.14
N TRP A 175 -6.64 7.73 12.81
CA TRP A 175 -6.27 7.41 11.43
C TRP A 175 -7.02 6.21 10.87
N LEU A 176 -7.71 5.44 11.70
CA LEU A 176 -8.32 4.19 11.31
C LEU A 176 -9.85 4.30 11.30
N THR A 177 -10.50 3.31 10.71
CA THR A 177 -11.95 3.15 10.77
C THR A 177 -12.34 2.60 12.14
N TRP A 178 -12.10 3.42 13.17
CA TRP A 178 -12.46 3.20 14.56
C TRP A 178 -13.70 4.04 14.86
N LEU A 179 -14.87 3.40 14.90
CA LEU A 179 -16.17 4.02 14.99
C LEU A 179 -16.97 3.41 16.13
N LEU A 180 -17.57 4.29 16.95
CA LEU A 180 -18.60 3.90 17.89
C LEU A 180 -19.94 3.66 17.18
N PRO A 181 -20.85 2.87 17.77
CA PRO A 181 -22.21 2.70 17.24
C PRO A 181 -22.88 4.06 16.97
N GLY A 182 -23.44 4.22 15.77
CA GLY A 182 -24.14 5.43 15.33
C GLY A 182 -23.26 6.55 14.74
N GLU A 183 -21.93 6.43 14.74
CA GLU A 183 -21.05 7.47 14.15
C GLU A 183 -21.03 7.48 12.62
N SER A 184 -21.37 6.36 11.98
CA SER A 184 -21.52 6.27 10.52
C SER A 184 -22.85 5.62 10.14
N PRO A 185 -23.63 6.20 9.20
CA PRO A 185 -24.84 5.58 8.69
C PRO A 185 -24.55 4.29 7.88
N ASN A 186 -23.35 4.18 7.31
CA ASN A 186 -22.92 3.01 6.56
C ASN A 186 -22.45 1.85 7.48
N ILE A 187 -22.06 2.18 8.71
CA ILE A 187 -21.55 1.24 9.72
C ILE A 187 -22.28 1.53 11.05
N PRO A 188 -23.60 1.24 11.13
CA PRO A 188 -24.44 1.69 12.25
C PRO A 188 -24.04 1.05 13.59
N GLU A 189 -23.52 -0.18 13.56
CA GLU A 189 -23.06 -0.90 14.76
C GLU A 189 -21.67 -0.44 15.25
N GLY A 190 -21.02 0.48 14.55
CA GLY A 190 -19.62 0.82 14.79
C GLY A 190 -18.65 -0.25 14.26
N LEU A 191 -17.35 0.03 14.36
CA LEU A 191 -16.30 -0.85 13.90
C LEU A 191 -14.97 -0.49 14.59
N GLU A 192 -14.29 -1.46 15.16
CA GLU A 192 -12.93 -1.29 15.70
C GLU A 192 -11.90 -1.89 14.73
N ASP A 193 -11.61 -1.17 13.63
CA ASP A 193 -10.67 -1.64 12.61
C ASP A 193 -9.24 -1.14 12.87
N ASN A 194 -8.29 -2.07 12.99
CA ASN A 194 -6.86 -1.77 13.22
C ASN A 194 -5.99 -1.82 11.96
N THR A 195 -6.60 -1.96 10.78
CA THR A 195 -5.93 -2.06 9.48
C THR A 195 -6.37 -0.96 8.53
N HIS A 196 -7.68 -0.74 8.38
CA HIS A 196 -8.19 0.13 7.33
C HIS A 196 -8.26 1.59 7.78
N LEU A 197 -7.71 2.46 6.94
CA LEU A 197 -7.62 3.89 7.21
C LEU A 197 -8.98 4.55 7.04
N ASN A 198 -9.18 5.66 7.74
CA ASN A 198 -10.18 6.66 7.38
C ASN A 198 -9.53 7.74 6.49
N GLU A 199 -10.27 8.79 6.15
CA GLU A 199 -9.78 9.90 5.35
C GLU A 199 -8.49 10.56 5.89
N ARG A 200 -8.42 10.84 7.19
CA ARG A 200 -7.25 11.46 7.83
C ARG A 200 -6.03 10.53 7.79
N GLY A 201 -6.24 9.24 8.04
CA GLY A 201 -5.18 8.25 7.95
C GLY A 201 -4.67 8.05 6.52
N ALA A 202 -5.57 8.02 5.54
CA ALA A 202 -5.23 7.91 4.13
C ALA A 202 -4.38 9.10 3.66
N GLU A 203 -4.72 10.33 4.09
CA GLU A 203 -3.91 11.52 3.81
C GLU A 203 -2.54 11.47 4.48
N ALA A 204 -2.48 11.10 5.76
CA ALA A 204 -1.23 11.02 6.48
C ALA A 204 -0.27 9.98 5.86
N VAL A 205 -0.80 8.80 5.49
CA VAL A 205 -0.01 7.76 4.83
C VAL A 205 0.41 8.18 3.42
N ALA A 206 -0.47 8.85 2.66
CA ALA A 206 -0.13 9.37 1.35
C ALA A 206 1.01 10.41 1.42
N GLN A 207 0.98 11.31 2.40
CA GLN A 207 2.10 12.23 2.68
C GLN A 207 3.39 11.47 3.02
N MET A 208 3.33 10.41 3.84
CA MET A 208 4.53 9.61 4.15
C MET A 208 5.17 8.99 2.90
N VAL A 209 4.35 8.54 1.96
CA VAL A 209 4.80 8.01 0.68
C VAL A 209 5.40 9.13 -0.18
N ALA A 210 4.74 10.28 -0.30
CA ALA A 210 5.28 11.45 -1.01
C ALA A 210 6.64 11.90 -0.45
N ASP A 211 6.77 12.02 0.88
CA ASP A 211 8.05 12.34 1.54
C ASP A 211 9.13 11.29 1.25
N ALA A 212 8.74 10.03 1.05
CA ALA A 212 9.67 8.96 0.70
C ALA A 212 10.12 9.04 -0.77
N ILE A 213 9.22 9.39 -1.69
CA ILE A 213 9.52 9.66 -3.10
C ILE A 213 10.60 10.76 -3.19
N ASP A 214 10.40 11.87 -2.47
CA ASP A 214 11.35 12.99 -2.45
C ASP A 214 12.72 12.58 -1.89
N LYS A 215 12.72 11.86 -0.75
CA LYS A 215 13.97 11.36 -0.13
C LYS A 215 14.74 10.39 -1.02
N LEU A 216 14.03 9.60 -1.84
CA LEU A 216 14.63 8.69 -2.80
C LEU A 216 15.06 9.39 -4.10
N ASN A 217 14.75 10.69 -4.26
CA ASN A 217 14.96 11.47 -5.47
C ASN A 217 14.37 10.76 -6.71
N LEU A 218 13.18 10.14 -6.55
CA LEU A 218 12.50 9.57 -7.69
C LEU A 218 12.14 10.71 -8.65
N ASN A 219 12.53 10.57 -9.91
CA ASN A 219 12.30 11.60 -10.91
C ASN A 219 10.83 11.59 -11.34
N ILE A 220 9.97 12.20 -10.51
CA ILE A 220 8.55 12.36 -10.79
C ILE A 220 8.17 13.78 -11.24
N GLY A 221 9.14 14.68 -11.37
CA GLY A 221 8.94 16.05 -11.85
C GLY A 221 9.31 17.11 -10.81
#